data_AF-A0A498HJ92-F1
#
_entry.id   AF-A0A498HJ92-F1
#
_cell.length_a   1.000
_cell.length_b   1.000
_cell.length_c   1.000
_cell.angle_alpha   90.00
_cell.angle_beta   90.00
_cell.angle_gamma   90.00
#
_symmetry.space_group_name_H-M   'P 1'
#
loop_
_entity.id
_entity.type
_entity.pdbx_description
1 polymer ?
#
loop_
_entity_poly.entity_id
_entity_poly.type
_entity_poly.pdbx_seq_one_letter_code
_entity_poly.pdbx_strand_id
1 'polypeptide(L)'
;MARLTYLEAKAHYFTNDDICAGLVPGNTAEFMDNISIGEPPVPQLISIDSGSNVVWVQCPSSTKCFEQTSSIFDPSKSSTYTQLPCSSPNCTINGDKCDPSNNCKFSRRYVGGSIVDGLVRTEKFTFETSDEGISTVLDVFGCASHTDPHYGNAS
;
A
#
# COMPACT_ATOMS: atom_id res chain seq x y z
N MET A 1 -19.70 4.82 -17.26
CA MET A 1 -20.16 3.49 -16.80
C MET A 1 -19.05 2.68 -16.13
N ALA A 2 -17.86 2.49 -16.73
CA ALA A 2 -16.80 1.64 -16.15
C ALA A 2 -16.31 2.02 -14.74
N ARG A 3 -16.21 3.31 -14.40
CA ARG A 3 -15.77 3.77 -13.06
C ARG A 3 -16.76 3.39 -11.96
N LEU A 4 -18.06 3.48 -12.22
CA LEU A 4 -19.10 3.11 -11.26
C LEU A 4 -19.05 1.60 -11.01
N THR A 5 -18.99 0.80 -12.08
CA THR A 5 -18.89 -0.67 -11.98
C THR A 5 -17.60 -1.12 -11.27
N TYR A 6 -16.48 -0.43 -11.48
CA TYR A 6 -15.22 -0.70 -10.74
C TYR A 6 -15.36 -0.40 -9.24
N LEU A 7 -15.99 0.73 -8.90
CA LEU A 7 -16.21 1.11 -7.49
C LEU A 7 -17.21 0.18 -6.82
N GLU A 8 -18.29 -0.21 -7.49
CA GLU A 8 -19.28 -1.19 -6.99
C GLU A 8 -18.64 -2.57 -6.75
N ALA A 9 -17.83 -3.06 -7.70
CA ALA A 9 -17.12 -4.34 -7.53
C ALA A 9 -16.12 -4.31 -6.36
N LYS A 10 -15.45 -3.18 -6.13
CA LYS A 10 -14.56 -2.97 -4.97
C LYS A 10 -15.34 -2.81 -3.66
N ALA A 11 -16.51 -2.18 -3.67
CA ALA A 11 -17.37 -2.04 -2.49
C ALA A 11 -17.94 -3.39 -2.03
N HIS A 12 -18.32 -4.27 -2.97
CA HIS A 12 -18.76 -5.63 -2.67
C HIS A 12 -17.66 -6.60 -2.22
N TYR A 13 -16.38 -6.20 -2.31
CA TYR A 13 -15.26 -7.00 -1.81
C TYR A 13 -15.15 -6.98 -0.28
N PHE A 14 -15.73 -5.96 0.37
CA PHE A 14 -15.77 -5.86 1.82
C PHE A 14 -17.03 -6.59 2.34
N THR A 15 -16.85 -7.82 2.82
CA THR A 15 -17.93 -8.58 3.47
C THR A 15 -18.23 -8.08 4.88
N ASN A 16 -17.38 -7.19 5.41
CA ASN A 16 -17.54 -6.50 6.68
C ASN A 16 -17.25 -5.02 6.42
N ASP A 17 -18.25 -4.16 6.61
CA ASP A 17 -18.12 -2.70 6.53
C ASP A 17 -17.63 -2.09 7.85
N ASP A 18 -17.54 -2.91 8.90
CA ASP A 18 -16.92 -2.54 10.16
C ASP A 18 -15.40 -2.74 10.10
N ILE A 19 -14.71 -1.73 9.59
CA ILE A 19 -13.25 -1.60 9.64
C ILE A 19 -12.93 -0.24 10.24
N CYS A 20 -12.15 -0.24 11.31
CA CYS A 20 -11.67 0.93 12.00
C CYS A 20 -10.16 1.04 11.82
N ALA A 21 -9.70 2.28 11.65
CA ALA A 21 -8.30 2.57 11.44
C ALA A 21 -7.93 3.84 12.22
N GLY A 22 -6.79 3.80 12.90
CA GLY A 22 -6.39 4.81 13.87
C GLY A 22 -5.91 6.09 13.20
N LEU A 23 -6.79 7.08 13.07
CA LEU A 23 -6.45 8.39 12.49
C LEU A 23 -5.44 9.14 13.38
N VAL A 24 -4.28 9.44 12.79
CA VAL A 24 -3.21 10.24 13.40
C VAL A 24 -3.00 11.51 12.57
N PRO A 25 -2.97 12.71 13.17
CA PRO A 25 -2.59 13.91 12.44
C PRO A 25 -1.12 13.80 12.01
N GLY A 26 -0.84 14.02 10.73
CA GLY A 26 0.52 14.16 10.22
C GLY A 26 1.15 15.48 10.68
N ASN A 27 2.48 15.59 10.54
CA ASN A 27 3.19 16.84 10.76
C ASN A 27 2.98 17.87 9.62
N THR A 28 2.27 17.45 8.57
CA THR A 28 1.92 18.22 7.38
C THR A 28 0.39 18.25 7.23
N ALA A 29 -0.16 18.83 6.16
CA ALA A 29 -1.61 18.89 5.94
C ALA A 29 -2.22 17.52 5.50
N GLU A 30 -1.75 16.41 6.08
CA GLU A 30 -2.18 15.05 5.78
C GLU A 30 -2.70 14.32 7.03
N PHE A 31 -3.62 13.38 6.82
CA PHE A 31 -4.01 12.41 7.83
C PHE A 31 -3.24 11.12 7.58
N MET A 32 -2.74 10.53 8.66
CA MET A 32 -2.11 9.23 8.65
C MET A 32 -3.00 8.21 9.34
N ASP A 33 -2.75 6.95 9.03
CA ASP A 33 -3.46 5.79 9.55
C ASP A 33 -2.47 4.74 10.04
N ASN A 34 -2.78 4.09 11.15
CA ASN A 34 -1.99 2.99 11.68
C ASN A 34 -2.71 1.67 11.41
N ILE A 35 -2.22 0.94 10.41
CA ILE A 35 -2.74 -0.38 10.01
C ILE A 35 -1.66 -1.43 10.21
N SER A 36 -2.05 -2.70 10.35
CA SER A 36 -1.06 -3.78 10.46
C SER A 36 -0.94 -4.57 9.15
N ILE A 37 0.28 -4.90 8.75
CA ILE A 37 0.60 -5.61 7.51
C ILE A 37 1.39 -6.87 7.83
N GLY A 38 1.05 -7.99 7.19
CA GLY A 38 1.77 -9.26 7.27
C GLY A 38 1.21 -10.28 8.26
N GLU A 39 1.88 -11.43 8.31
CA GLU A 39 1.63 -12.49 9.30
C GLU A 39 2.98 -13.02 9.84
N PRO A 40 3.35 -12.71 11.11
CA PRO A 40 2.55 -11.98 12.09
C PRO A 40 2.33 -10.49 11.75
N PRO A 41 1.25 -9.86 12.24
CA PRO A 41 0.93 -8.46 11.91
C PRO A 41 2.00 -7.48 12.41
N VAL A 42 2.45 -6.57 11.53
CA VAL A 42 3.39 -5.50 11.86
C VAL A 42 2.71 -4.14 11.65
N PRO A 43 2.61 -3.27 12.67
CA PRO A 43 2.03 -1.94 12.52
C PRO A 43 2.83 -1.08 11.53
N GLN A 44 2.11 -0.36 10.68
CA GLN A 44 2.63 0.53 9.65
C GLN A 44 1.81 1.83 9.68
N LEU A 45 2.50 2.96 9.83
CA LEU A 45 1.90 4.28 9.73
C LEU A 45 1.95 4.73 8.27
N ILE A 46 0.79 4.94 7.66
CA ILE A 46 0.65 5.27 6.23
C ILE A 46 -0.16 6.56 6.04
N SER A 47 0.09 7.32 4.98
CA SER A 47 -0.73 8.50 4.63
C SER A 47 -2.03 8.07 3.96
N ILE A 48 -3.14 8.70 4.33
CA ILE A 48 -4.45 8.49 3.69
C ILE A 48 -4.52 9.37 2.44
N ASP A 49 -4.42 8.75 1.27
CA ASP A 49 -4.51 9.42 -0.02
C ASP A 49 -5.72 8.96 -0.83
N SER A 50 -6.81 9.74 -0.78
CA SER A 50 -8.00 9.52 -1.61
C SER A 50 -7.80 9.89 -3.09
N GLY A 51 -6.67 10.51 -3.44
CA GLY A 51 -6.31 10.96 -4.79
C GLY A 51 -5.55 9.93 -5.63
N SER A 52 -5.16 8.79 -5.06
CA SER A 52 -4.53 7.69 -5.79
C SER A 52 -5.24 6.35 -5.61
N ASN A 53 -4.79 5.36 -6.38
CA ASN A 53 -5.36 4.02 -6.42
C ASN A 53 -4.34 2.94 -6.03
N VAL A 54 -3.30 3.33 -5.27
CA VAL A 54 -2.22 2.43 -4.84
C VAL A 54 -1.94 2.62 -3.36
N VAL A 55 -2.13 1.56 -2.57
CA VAL A 55 -1.55 1.46 -1.23
C VAL A 55 -0.10 1.00 -1.40
N TRP A 56 0.85 1.67 -0.78
CA TRP A 56 2.26 1.28 -0.85
C TRP A 56 2.99 1.58 0.46
N VAL A 57 4.05 0.82 0.74
CA VAL A 57 4.98 1.04 1.85
C VAL A 57 6.42 0.91 1.34
N GLN A 58 7.38 1.49 2.04
CA GLN A 58 8.79 1.27 1.72
C GLN A 58 9.22 -0.13 2.16
N CYS A 59 10.00 -0.81 1.32
CA CYS A 59 10.55 -2.11 1.60
C CYS A 59 12.10 -2.07 1.70
N PRO A 60 12.75 -3.06 2.35
CA PRO A 60 14.18 -3.01 2.68
C PRO A 60 15.14 -2.90 1.49
N SER A 61 14.70 -3.23 0.27
CA SER A 61 15.51 -3.14 -0.94
C SER A 61 15.55 -1.72 -1.54
N SER A 62 15.10 -0.70 -0.81
CA SER A 62 15.19 0.66 -1.31
C SER A 62 16.62 1.20 -1.23
N THR A 63 17.09 1.72 -2.35
CA THR A 63 18.41 2.38 -2.46
C THR A 63 18.32 3.90 -2.45
N LYS A 64 17.11 4.45 -2.61
CA LYS A 64 16.80 5.88 -2.61
C LYS A 64 15.39 6.03 -2.06
N CYS A 65 15.28 6.07 -0.75
CA CYS A 65 14.03 6.34 -0.05
C CYS A 65 14.23 7.47 0.94
N PHE A 66 13.15 8.13 1.33
CA PHE A 66 13.17 9.00 2.50
C PHE A 66 13.34 8.16 3.78
N GLU A 67 13.96 8.77 4.78
CA GLU A 67 14.07 8.18 6.12
C GLU A 67 12.69 8.20 6.79
N GLN A 68 12.12 7.02 7.01
CA GLN A 68 10.86 6.87 7.73
C GLN A 68 11.10 6.68 9.21
N THR A 69 10.28 7.32 10.04
CA THR A 69 10.31 7.16 11.50
C THR A 69 9.66 5.85 11.96
N SER A 70 8.69 5.35 11.19
CA SER A 70 8.03 4.06 11.39
C SER A 70 8.92 2.90 10.91
N SER A 71 8.67 1.70 11.42
CA SER A 71 9.39 0.50 10.99
C SER A 71 9.16 0.19 9.51
N ILE A 72 10.23 -0.15 8.79
CA ILE A 72 10.14 -0.64 7.40
C ILE A 72 9.51 -2.02 7.43
N PHE A 73 8.43 -2.22 6.66
CA PHE A 73 7.84 -3.54 6.46
C PHE A 73 8.84 -4.44 5.73
N ASP A 74 9.25 -5.54 6.37
CA ASP A 74 10.17 -6.53 5.81
C ASP A 74 9.39 -7.75 5.27
N PRO A 75 9.20 -7.86 3.95
CA PRO A 75 8.37 -8.91 3.39
C PRO A 75 8.90 -10.32 3.63
N SER A 76 10.22 -10.46 3.89
CA SER A 76 10.83 -11.78 4.14
C SER A 76 10.39 -12.41 5.45
N LYS A 77 9.78 -11.62 6.36
CA LYS A 77 9.31 -12.05 7.68
C LYS A 77 7.80 -12.36 7.73
N SER A 78 7.07 -12.10 6.65
CA SER A 78 5.63 -12.34 6.57
C SER A 78 5.35 -13.67 5.85
N SER A 79 4.56 -14.53 6.48
CA SER A 79 4.13 -15.81 5.89
C SER A 79 3.01 -15.66 4.86
N THR A 80 2.33 -14.51 4.81
CA THR A 80 1.25 -14.20 3.87
C THR A 80 1.70 -13.39 2.66
N TYR A 81 2.97 -12.96 2.65
CA TYR A 81 3.55 -12.23 1.53
C TYR A 81 3.63 -13.10 0.27
N THR A 82 3.09 -12.60 -0.84
CA THR A 82 3.15 -13.30 -2.12
C THR A 82 3.60 -12.39 -3.26
N GLN A 83 4.48 -12.92 -4.12
CA GLN A 83 4.87 -12.26 -5.36
C GLN A 83 3.69 -12.23 -6.34
N LEU A 84 3.50 -11.10 -7.02
CA LEU A 84 2.47 -10.96 -8.04
C LEU A 84 3.11 -11.04 -9.44
N PRO A 85 2.86 -12.10 -10.22
CA PRO A 85 3.36 -12.19 -11.59
C PRO A 85 2.63 -11.17 -12.48
N CYS A 86 3.29 -10.71 -13.53
CA CYS A 86 2.74 -9.69 -14.41
C CYS A 86 1.49 -10.14 -15.18
N SER A 87 1.36 -11.45 -15.42
CA SER A 87 0.17 -12.04 -16.03
C SER A 87 -1.05 -12.07 -15.10
N SER A 88 -0.89 -11.72 -13.81
CA SER A 88 -1.99 -11.68 -12.85
C SER A 88 -3.03 -10.64 -13.27
N PRO A 89 -4.34 -10.96 -13.20
CA PRO A 89 -5.39 -9.98 -13.45
C PRO A 89 -5.36 -8.81 -12.46
N ASN A 90 -4.73 -8.98 -11.29
CA ASN A 90 -4.57 -7.95 -10.27
C ASN A 90 -3.37 -7.03 -10.52
N CYS A 91 -2.58 -7.27 -11.58
CA CYS A 91 -1.49 -6.39 -12.00
C CYS A 91 -2.02 -5.18 -12.79
N THR A 92 -2.73 -4.27 -12.11
CA THR A 92 -3.46 -3.16 -12.75
C THR A 92 -2.93 -1.77 -12.40
N ILE A 93 -1.89 -1.67 -11.57
CA ILE A 93 -1.38 -0.39 -11.09
C ILE A 93 -0.47 0.21 -12.18
N ASN A 94 -0.95 1.27 -12.83
CA ASN A 94 -0.35 1.87 -14.03
C ASN A 94 1.13 2.24 -13.86
N GLY A 95 1.93 1.91 -14.89
CA GLY A 95 3.36 2.22 -15.03
C GLY A 95 3.92 1.45 -16.23
N ASP A 96 5.00 0.71 -16.01
CA ASP A 96 5.41 -0.42 -16.86
C ASP A 96 4.87 -1.70 -16.23
N LYS A 97 4.20 -2.58 -16.98
CA LYS A 97 3.50 -3.71 -16.36
C LYS A 97 4.44 -4.69 -15.65
N CYS A 98 5.62 -4.94 -16.24
CA CYS A 98 6.50 -6.01 -15.77
C CYS A 98 7.96 -5.57 -15.67
N ASP A 99 8.70 -6.16 -14.75
CA ASP A 99 10.16 -6.22 -14.81
C ASP A 99 10.64 -7.37 -15.72
N PRO A 100 11.96 -7.47 -16.04
CA PRO A 100 12.51 -8.57 -16.82
C PRO A 100 12.32 -9.97 -16.21
N SER A 101 12.01 -10.05 -14.91
CA SER A 101 11.76 -11.27 -14.16
C SER A 101 10.26 -11.61 -14.07
N ASN A 102 9.41 -10.94 -14.87
CA ASN A 102 7.96 -11.13 -14.92
C ASN A 102 7.22 -10.77 -13.61
N ASN A 103 7.80 -9.92 -12.77
CA ASN A 103 7.10 -9.34 -11.61
C ASN A 103 6.25 -8.16 -12.04
N CYS A 104 5.06 -8.02 -11.43
CA CYS A 104 4.24 -6.83 -11.59
C CYS A 104 4.92 -5.59 -10.98
N LYS A 105 5.07 -4.53 -11.77
CA LYS A 105 5.65 -3.25 -11.35
C LYS A 105 4.55 -2.20 -11.14
N PHE A 106 4.86 -1.19 -10.34
CA PHE A 106 4.08 0.04 -10.28
C PHE A 106 5.01 1.26 -10.33
N SER A 107 4.49 2.36 -10.87
CA SER A 107 5.14 3.68 -10.85
C SER A 107 4.07 4.73 -10.64
N ARG A 108 4.20 5.54 -9.58
CA ARG A 108 3.24 6.59 -9.26
C ARG A 108 3.94 7.93 -9.18
N ARG A 109 3.48 8.87 -10.01
CA ARG A 109 3.85 10.29 -9.93
C ARG A 109 2.74 11.06 -9.23
N TYR A 110 3.09 11.77 -8.16
CA TYR A 110 2.19 12.64 -7.43
C TYR A 110 2.21 14.08 -7.96
N VAL A 111 1.15 14.83 -7.66
CA VAL A 111 1.14 16.29 -7.84
C VAL A 111 2.27 16.86 -6.98
N GLY A 112 3.14 17.69 -7.55
CA GLY A 112 4.41 18.10 -6.92
C GLY A 112 5.65 17.43 -7.53
N GLY A 113 5.46 16.38 -8.35
CA GLY A 113 6.51 15.80 -9.19
C GLY A 113 7.20 14.59 -8.60
N SER A 114 7.04 14.33 -7.30
CA SER A 114 7.59 13.16 -6.62
C SER A 114 7.09 11.86 -7.24
N ILE A 115 7.99 10.87 -7.27
CA ILE A 115 7.76 9.56 -7.88
C ILE A 115 8.01 8.48 -6.84
N VAL A 116 7.16 7.46 -6.85
CA VAL A 116 7.35 6.21 -6.12
C VAL A 116 7.29 5.05 -7.10
N ASP A 117 8.28 4.17 -7.04
CA ASP A 117 8.37 2.98 -7.88
C ASP A 117 8.67 1.73 -7.05
N GLY A 118 8.17 0.60 -7.53
CA GLY A 118 8.46 -0.68 -6.92
C GLY A 118 7.69 -1.81 -7.57
N LEU A 119 7.45 -2.84 -6.77
CA LEU A 119 6.78 -4.06 -7.21
C LEU A 119 5.42 -4.18 -6.53
N VAL A 120 4.41 -4.60 -7.30
CA VAL A 120 3.10 -4.95 -6.76
C VAL A 120 3.18 -6.36 -6.16
N ARG A 121 2.63 -6.51 -4.97
CA ARG A 121 2.65 -7.73 -4.16
C ARG A 121 1.29 -7.95 -3.55
N THR A 122 1.05 -9.14 -3.02
CA THR A 122 -0.13 -9.43 -2.22
C THR A 122 0.28 -9.61 -0.78
N GLU A 123 -0.50 -9.05 0.14
CA GLU A 123 -0.27 -9.18 1.56
C GLU A 123 -1.59 -9.08 2.33
N LYS A 124 -1.56 -9.60 3.56
CA LYS A 124 -2.65 -9.49 4.51
C LYS A 124 -2.54 -8.18 5.28
N PHE A 125 -3.60 -7.40 5.17
CA PHE A 125 -3.87 -6.22 5.99
C PHE A 125 -4.75 -6.62 7.16
N THR A 126 -4.47 -6.04 8.31
CA THR A 126 -5.18 -6.28 9.57
C THR A 126 -5.60 -4.93 10.14
N PHE A 127 -6.90 -4.83 10.44
CA PHE A 127 -7.56 -3.64 10.93
C PHE A 127 -8.33 -3.95 12.21
N GLU A 128 -8.60 -2.94 13.01
CA GLU A 128 -9.50 -3.05 14.16
C GLU A 128 -10.96 -2.97 13.68
N THR A 129 -11.89 -3.40 14.52
CA THR A 129 -13.34 -3.26 14.30
C THR A 129 -13.95 -2.41 15.43
N SER A 130 -15.16 -1.89 15.22
CA SER A 130 -15.83 -1.00 16.19
C SER A 130 -16.10 -1.64 17.55
N ASP A 131 -16.11 -2.97 17.61
CA ASP A 131 -16.28 -3.81 18.80
C ASP A 131 -14.95 -4.29 19.41
N GLU A 132 -13.83 -3.61 19.12
CA GLU A 132 -12.47 -3.94 19.60
C GLU A 132 -11.94 -5.30 19.07
N GLY A 133 -12.58 -5.83 18.03
CA GLY A 133 -12.14 -7.01 17.31
C GLY A 133 -11.10 -6.71 16.23
N ILE A 134 -10.87 -7.71 15.37
CA ILE A 134 -9.91 -7.65 14.27
C ILE A 134 -10.57 -8.13 12.98
N SER A 135 -10.38 -7.36 11.91
CA SER A 135 -10.75 -7.72 10.55
C SER A 135 -9.49 -7.85 9.68
N THR A 136 -9.47 -8.81 8.76
CA THR A 136 -8.33 -9.01 7.86
C THR A 136 -8.75 -9.01 6.41
N VAL A 137 -7.93 -8.40 5.56
CA VAL A 137 -8.14 -8.31 4.12
C VAL A 137 -6.87 -8.74 3.40
N LEU A 138 -7.00 -9.65 2.44
CA LEU A 138 -5.91 -9.97 1.51
C LEU A 138 -6.09 -9.11 0.25
N ASP A 139 -5.15 -8.21 -0.01
CA ASP A 139 -5.19 -7.34 -1.20
C ASP A 139 -3.78 -7.08 -1.76
N VAL A 140 -3.73 -6.42 -2.91
CA VAL A 140 -2.49 -5.97 -3.53
C VAL A 140 -1.98 -4.66 -2.95
N PHE A 141 -0.66 -4.55 -2.86
CA PHE A 141 0.03 -3.35 -2.39
C PHE A 141 1.35 -3.15 -3.12
N GLY A 142 1.84 -1.92 -3.11
CA GLY A 142 3.15 -1.55 -3.62
C GLY A 142 4.25 -1.71 -2.58
N CYS A 143 5.21 -2.57 -2.84
CA CYS A 143 6.47 -2.66 -2.10
C CYS A 143 7.49 -1.74 -2.79
N ALA A 144 7.66 -0.53 -2.27
CA ALA A 144 8.46 0.52 -2.89
C ALA A 144 9.96 0.27 -2.71
N SER A 145 10.70 0.38 -3.81
CA SER A 145 12.17 0.29 -3.86
C SER A 145 12.83 1.63 -4.23
N HIS A 146 12.02 2.63 -4.56
CA HIS A 146 12.44 3.98 -4.90
C HIS A 146 11.33 4.94 -4.49
N THR A 147 11.66 5.92 -3.64
CA THR A 147 10.80 7.07 -3.35
C THR A 147 11.63 8.34 -3.50
N ASP A 148 10.99 9.45 -3.88
CA ASP A 148 11.65 10.74 -3.85
C ASP A 148 12.16 11.04 -2.43
N PRO A 149 13.46 11.36 -2.22
CA PRO A 149 14.00 11.67 -0.90
C PRO A 149 13.29 12.81 -0.18
N HIS A 150 12.64 13.70 -0.95
CA HIS A 150 11.87 14.82 -0.39
C HIS A 150 10.42 14.47 -0.10
N TYR A 151 9.93 13.25 -0.40
CA TYR A 151 8.54 12.88 -0.15
C TYR A 151 8.12 13.10 1.32
N GLY A 152 8.99 12.77 2.29
CA GLY A 152 8.74 13.01 3.71
C GLY A 152 8.89 14.48 4.17
N ASN A 153 9.33 15.39 3.29
CA ASN A 153 9.58 16.81 3.57
C ASN A 153 8.75 17.75 2.66
N ALA A 154 8.01 17.21 1.70
CA ALA A 154 7.28 17.93 0.67
C ALA A 154 5.79 17.65 0.81
N SER A 155 5.25 18.01 1.97
CA SER A 155 3.82 18.16 2.22
C SER A 155 3.59 19.45 3.01
#